data_AF-A0A175YAV1-F1
#
_entry.id   AF-A0A175YAV1-F1
#
_cell.length_a   1.000
_cell.length_b   1.000
_cell.length_c   1.000
_cell.angle_alpha   90.00
_cell.angle_beta   90.00
_cell.angle_gamma   90.00
#
_symmetry.space_group_name_H-M   'P 1'
#
loop_
_entity.id
_entity.type
_entity.pdbx_description
1 polymer ?
#
loop_
_entity_poly.entity_id
_entity_poly.type
_entity_poly.pdbx_seq_one_letter_code
_entity_poly.pdbx_strand_id
1 'polypeptide(L)'
;MAADDPTPLAQLLSVPIILSDRLRHAAAAANSFKSECSEVDKQAERITLMLRSAARYATTTASLYDTPVRRIVAEVDKNLSKALALVHK
;
A
#
# COMPACT_ATOMS: atom_id res chain seq x y z
N MET A 1 -25.90 12.42 15.08
CA MET A 1 -26.27 12.08 13.69
C MET A 1 -24.96 11.88 12.94
N ALA A 2 -24.69 10.65 12.52
CA ALA A 2 -23.41 10.22 11.99
C ALA A 2 -23.13 10.90 10.64
N ALA A 3 -21.99 11.59 10.54
CA ALA A 3 -21.45 12.03 9.27
C ALA A 3 -20.64 10.85 8.70
N ASP A 4 -21.35 9.96 8.01
CA ASP A 4 -20.79 8.96 7.10
C ASP A 4 -20.28 9.69 5.84
N ASP A 5 -19.32 10.61 6.01
CA ASP A 5 -18.58 11.13 4.86
C ASP A 5 -17.66 10.00 4.38
N PRO A 6 -17.85 9.48 3.15
CA PRO A 6 -17.00 8.42 2.65
C PRO A 6 -15.56 8.95 2.64
N THR A 7 -14.67 8.29 3.40
CA THR A 7 -13.26 8.67 3.49
C THR A 7 -12.74 8.89 2.06
N PRO A 8 -12.15 10.06 1.75
CA PRO A 8 -11.67 10.35 0.42
C PRO A 8 -10.72 9.26 -0.06
N LEU A 9 -10.85 8.81 -1.31
CA LEU A 9 -9.99 7.76 -1.88
C LEU A 9 -8.50 8.07 -1.71
N ALA A 10 -8.12 9.35 -1.84
CA ALA A 10 -6.76 9.81 -1.59
C ALA A 10 -6.27 9.51 -0.16
N GLN A 11 -7.14 9.64 0.84
CA GLN A 11 -6.81 9.36 2.23
C GLN A 11 -6.74 7.85 2.51
N LEU A 12 -7.61 7.05 1.87
CA LEU A 12 -7.51 5.59 1.94
C LEU A 12 -6.22 5.05 1.32
N LEU A 13 -5.75 5.66 0.23
CA LEU A 13 -4.51 5.28 -0.45
C LEU A 13 -3.25 5.67 0.35
N SER A 14 -3.34 6.60 1.30
CA SER A 14 -2.19 7.00 2.12
C SER A 14 -1.70 5.86 3.04
N VAL A 15 -2.61 5.04 3.56
CA VAL A 15 -2.31 3.93 4.48
C VAL A 15 -1.41 2.87 3.83
N PRO A 16 -1.77 2.26 2.68
CA PRO A 16 -0.94 1.26 2.04
C PRO A 16 0.39 1.82 1.52
N ILE A 17 0.48 3.13 1.18
CA ILE A 17 1.75 3.77 0.82
C ILE A 17 2.72 3.78 2.01
N ILE A 18 2.24 4.14 3.19
CA ILE A 18 3.07 4.15 4.40
C ILE A 18 3.49 2.72 4.76
N LEU A 19 2.58 1.74 4.63
CA LEU A 19 2.89 0.34 4.91
C LEU A 19 3.91 -0.24 3.93
N SER A 20 3.80 0.06 2.64
CA SER A 20 4.77 -0.40 1.66
C SER A 20 6.14 0.22 1.90
N ASP A 21 6.23 1.51 2.24
CA ASP A 21 7.50 2.11 2.64
C ASP A 21 8.07 1.46 3.91
N ARG A 22 7.24 1.14 4.92
CA ARG A 22 7.71 0.39 6.12
C ARG A 22 8.22 -1.01 5.78
N LEU A 23 7.55 -1.73 4.89
CA LEU A 23 7.97 -3.05 4.44
C LEU A 23 9.35 -2.99 3.77
N ARG A 24 9.60 -1.98 2.94
CA ARG A 24 10.91 -1.76 2.31
C ARG A 24 12.02 -1.54 3.33
N HIS A 25 11.77 -0.70 4.35
CA HIS A 25 12.74 -0.48 5.42
C HIS A 25 13.02 -1.77 6.20
N ALA A 26 11.98 -2.54 6.51
CA ALA A 26 12.12 -3.83 7.19
C ALA A 26 12.91 -4.84 6.34
N ALA A 27 12.63 -4.91 5.04
CA ALA A 27 13.31 -5.81 4.11
C ALA A 27 14.80 -5.43 3.93
N ALA A 28 15.11 -4.13 3.90
CA ALA A 28 16.49 -3.64 3.86
C ALA A 28 17.26 -3.89 5.16
N ALA A 29 16.58 -3.88 6.30
CA ALA A 29 17.17 -4.16 7.61
C ALA A 29 17.32 -5.67 7.91
N ALA A 30 16.71 -6.54 7.11
CA ALA A 30 16.76 -7.98 7.30
C ALA A 30 18.17 -8.54 7.02
N ASN A 31 18.76 -9.22 8.02
CA ASN A 31 20.07 -9.86 7.89
C ASN A 31 20.03 -11.31 7.39
N SER A 32 18.84 -11.92 7.34
CA SER A 32 18.59 -13.27 6.84
C SER A 32 17.84 -13.23 5.50
N PHE A 33 17.99 -14.27 4.66
CA PHE A 33 17.31 -14.39 3.36
C PHE A 33 17.41 -13.11 2.49
N LYS A 34 18.63 -12.56 2.35
CA LYS A 34 18.88 -11.24 1.73
C LYS A 34 18.42 -11.16 0.26
N SER A 35 18.54 -12.25 -0.49
CA SER A 35 18.05 -12.31 -1.88
C SER A 35 16.52 -12.17 -1.93
N GLU A 36 15.82 -12.92 -1.09
CA GLU A 36 14.37 -12.94 -1.01
C GLU A 36 13.83 -11.60 -0.49
N CYS A 37 14.49 -11.03 0.52
CA CYS A 37 14.16 -9.68 1.01
C CYS A 37 14.39 -8.60 -0.05
N SER A 38 15.41 -8.73 -0.89
CA SER A 38 15.62 -7.81 -2.02
C SER A 38 14.51 -7.91 -3.08
N GLU A 39 14.04 -9.12 -3.39
CA GLU A 39 12.89 -9.30 -4.29
C GLU A 39 11.61 -8.74 -3.69
N VAL A 40 11.39 -8.90 -2.38
CA VAL A 40 10.27 -8.28 -1.66
C VAL A 40 10.36 -6.76 -1.71
N ASP A 41 11.54 -6.16 -1.52
CA ASP A 41 11.75 -4.71 -1.61
C ASP A 41 11.41 -4.17 -3.02
N LYS A 42 11.89 -4.83 -4.08
CA LYS A 42 11.57 -4.47 -5.48
C LYS A 42 10.06 -4.53 -5.75
N GLN A 43 9.39 -5.56 -5.26
CA GLN A 43 7.94 -5.72 -5.43
C GLN A 43 7.18 -4.65 -4.63
N ALA A 44 7.61 -4.36 -3.40
CA ALA A 44 7.05 -3.31 -2.58
C ALA A 44 7.24 -1.92 -3.21
N GLU A 45 8.39 -1.64 -3.81
CA GLU A 45 8.66 -0.40 -4.55
C GLU A 45 7.71 -0.23 -5.74
N ARG A 46 7.51 -1.28 -6.53
CA ARG A 46 6.55 -1.26 -7.64
C ARG A 46 5.14 -0.95 -7.15
N ILE A 47 4.71 -1.57 -6.04
CA ILE A 47 3.40 -1.31 -5.43
C ILE A 47 3.31 0.15 -4.94
N THR A 48 4.34 0.67 -4.25
CA THR A 48 4.40 2.07 -3.82
C THR A 48 4.21 3.04 -4.98
N LEU A 49 4.90 2.81 -6.11
CA LEU A 49 4.81 3.68 -7.29
C LEU A 49 3.40 3.67 -7.90
N MET A 50 2.76 2.49 -7.97
CA MET A 50 1.39 2.34 -8.47
C MET A 50 0.37 3.02 -7.54
N LEU A 51 0.51 2.85 -6.22
CA LEU A 51 -0.35 3.50 -5.22
C LEU A 51 -0.23 5.02 -5.25
N ARG A 52 0.99 5.57 -5.36
CA ARG A 52 1.21 7.02 -5.48
C ARG A 52 0.59 7.58 -6.76
N SER A 53 0.73 6.85 -7.88
CA SER A 53 0.08 7.21 -9.14
C SER A 53 -1.44 7.20 -9.00
N ALA A 54 -2.01 6.14 -8.41
CA ALA A 54 -3.45 6.04 -8.15
C ALA A 54 -3.97 7.15 -7.25
N ALA A 55 -3.23 7.52 -6.19
CA ALA A 55 -3.58 8.62 -5.29
C ALA A 55 -3.62 9.96 -6.04
N ARG A 56 -2.64 10.22 -6.91
CA ARG A 56 -2.62 11.41 -7.75
C ARG A 56 -3.81 11.45 -8.73
N TYR A 57 -4.12 10.32 -9.36
CA TYR A 57 -5.29 10.20 -10.26
C TYR A 57 -6.61 10.41 -9.51
N ALA A 58 -6.73 9.92 -8.27
CA ALA A 58 -7.92 10.11 -7.44
C ALA A 58 -8.19 11.56 -7.06
N THR A 59 -7.14 12.39 -6.96
CA THR A 59 -7.27 13.82 -6.69
C THR A 59 -7.66 14.62 -7.94
N THR A 60 -7.27 14.16 -9.14
CA THR A 60 -7.52 14.89 -10.40
C THR A 60 -8.83 14.49 -11.09
N THR A 61 -9.34 13.29 -10.81
CA THR A 61 -10.47 12.70 -11.55
C THR A 61 -11.58 12.33 -10.58
N ALA A 62 -12.68 13.09 -10.59
CA ALA A 62 -13.79 12.97 -9.63
C ALA A 62 -14.64 11.69 -9.78
N SER A 63 -14.47 10.92 -10.87
CA SER A 63 -15.27 9.72 -11.17
C SER A 63 -14.39 8.48 -11.33
N LEU A 64 -13.62 8.14 -10.29
CA LEU A 64 -13.04 6.81 -10.21
C LEU A 64 -14.08 5.82 -9.70
N TYR A 65 -14.00 4.58 -10.18
CA TYR A 65 -14.80 3.46 -9.68
C TYR A 65 -14.53 3.24 -8.18
N ASP A 66 -15.27 3.93 -7.33
CA ASP A 66 -14.97 4.06 -5.89
C ASP A 66 -14.97 2.68 -5.20
N THR A 67 -15.97 1.86 -5.49
CA THR A 67 -16.08 0.50 -4.93
C THR A 67 -14.95 -0.45 -5.38
N PRO A 68 -14.64 -0.59 -6.69
CA PRO A 68 -13.47 -1.35 -7.14
C PRO A 68 -12.15 -0.86 -6.56
N VAL A 69 -11.92 0.45 -6.50
CA VAL A 69 -10.69 1.03 -5.96
C VAL A 69 -10.56 0.70 -4.48
N ARG A 70 -11.62 0.89 -3.68
CA ARG A 70 -11.62 0.53 -2.24
C ARG A 70 -11.31 -0.95 -2.01
N ARG A 71 -11.85 -1.85 -2.84
CA ARG A 71 -11.57 -3.29 -2.73
C ARG A 71 -10.09 -3.60 -3.03
N ILE A 72 -9.53 -2.99 -4.07
CA ILE A 72 -8.12 -3.16 -4.42
C ILE A 72 -7.24 -2.63 -3.28
N VAL A 73 -7.55 -1.46 -2.72
CA VAL A 73 -6.83 -0.87 -1.59
C VAL A 73 -6.85 -1.79 -0.37
N ALA A 74 -8.00 -2.35 -0.01
CA ALA A 74 -8.12 -3.27 1.11
C ALA A 74 -7.29 -4.55 0.91
N GLU A 75 -7.28 -5.11 -0.29
CA GLU A 75 -6.45 -6.30 -0.59
C GLU A 75 -4.95 -5.98 -0.60
N VAL A 76 -4.56 -4.80 -1.08
CA VAL A 76 -3.16 -4.33 -1.00
C VAL A 76 -2.74 -4.16 0.46
N ASP A 77 -3.55 -3.50 1.28
CA ASP A 77 -3.31 -3.28 2.71
C ASP A 77 -3.11 -4.58 3.48
N LYS A 78 -4.01 -5.55 3.26
CA LYS A 78 -3.94 -6.89 3.84
C LYS A 78 -2.67 -7.65 3.43
N ASN A 79 -2.28 -7.56 2.16
CA ASN A 79 -1.10 -8.28 1.67
C ASN A 79 0.21 -7.61 2.13
N LEU A 80 0.27 -6.28 2.18
CA LEU A 80 1.42 -5.55 2.74
C LEU A 80 1.60 -5.86 4.23
N SER A 81 0.51 -5.90 5.00
CA SER A 81 0.54 -6.25 6.42
C SER A 81 1.07 -7.67 6.66
N LYS A 82 0.64 -8.64 5.84
CA LYS A 82 1.15 -10.01 5.88
C LYS A 82 2.64 -10.09 5.51
N ALA A 83 3.05 -9.40 4.45
CA ALA A 83 4.44 -9.37 4.03
C ALA A 83 5.34 -8.78 5.13
N LEU A 84 4.90 -7.70 5.78
CA LEU A 84 5.63 -7.08 6.88
C LEU A 84 5.75 -8.03 8.08
N ALA A 85 4.69 -8.77 8.41
CA ALA A 85 4.74 -9.79 9.45
C ALA A 85 5.67 -10.96 9.12
N LEU A 86 5.88 -11.28 7.84
CA LEU A 86 6.82 -12.31 7.39
C LEU A 86 8.27 -11.81 7.43
N VAL A 87 8.53 -10.55 7.07
CA VAL A 87 9.88 -9.96 7.11
C VAL A 87 10.37 -9.75 8.55
N HIS A 88 9.46 -9.49 9.49
CA HIS A 88 9.78 -9.38 10.92
C HIS A 88 9.90 -10.73 11.66
N LYS A 89 9.54 -11.85 11.02
CA LYS A 89 9.65 -13.19 11.61
C LYS A 89 10.98 -13.84 11.24
#